data_AF-A0A561VR06-F1
#
_entry.id   AF-A0A561VR06-F1
#
_cell.length_a   1.000
_cell.length_b   1.000
_cell.length_c   1.000
_cell.angle_alpha   90.00
_cell.angle_beta   90.00
_cell.angle_gamma   90.00
#
_symmetry.space_group_name_H-M   'P 1'
#
loop_
_entity.id
_entity.type
_entity.pdbx_description
1 polymer ?
#
loop_
_entity_poly.entity_id
_entity_poly.type
_entity_poly.pdbx_seq_one_letter_code
_entity_poly.pdbx_strand_id
1 'polypeptide(L)'
;MTDDHQAGDTPASPADPGRSPAELIDDAVALAEAEDPLEAELAGALFVALARSAGDDAASFAGTLIPAVEARGTRTARTLLTAIGAVTGHEPNPVAASARAAAERLAGAGVAAPAWAGDLAQPLTTGPFTRMYDTGNAMSVLIGTFERAGRGHSLVVVVDHENGGAADEIYLVDEEELPTLVAGIHRTARRNGVGIRTRKLGAPEFRWYVEQALEARARHGVEDGVPGKLDPAGEDGPGYAALTVLTRSRLAALPPARRPRGRGHGDRIPRGGRGAPGSPAIE
;
A
#
# COMPACT_ATOMS: atom_id res chain seq x y z
N MET A 1 45.16 -13.19 33.40
CA MET A 1 44.31 -12.00 33.62
C MET A 1 43.53 -11.85 32.33
N THR A 2 42.42 -12.56 32.28
CA THR A 2 41.51 -12.73 31.15
C THR A 2 40.43 -11.67 31.30
N ASP A 3 40.42 -10.69 30.39
CA ASP A 3 39.31 -9.73 30.29
C ASP A 3 38.36 -10.20 29.18
N ASP A 4 37.16 -10.54 29.62
CA ASP A 4 35.96 -10.76 28.84
C ASP A 4 35.55 -9.46 28.14
N HIS A 5 35.61 -9.43 26.81
CA HIS A 5 34.84 -8.44 26.06
C HIS A 5 33.41 -8.93 25.88
N GLN A 6 32.57 -8.38 26.76
CA GLN A 6 31.12 -8.37 26.75
C GLN A 6 30.60 -8.06 25.34
N ALA A 7 29.88 -9.04 24.76
CA ALA A 7 29.13 -8.88 23.54
C ALA A 7 28.08 -7.78 23.75
N GLY A 8 28.18 -6.74 22.92
CA GLY A 8 27.18 -5.69 22.83
C GLY A 8 25.84 -6.27 22.43
N ASP A 9 24.87 -5.98 23.28
CA ASP A 9 23.44 -6.24 23.13
C ASP A 9 22.94 -5.62 21.81
N THR A 10 22.70 -6.45 20.81
CA THR A 10 21.96 -6.07 19.60
C THR A 10 20.50 -5.94 20.02
N PRO A 11 19.83 -4.76 19.94
CA PRO A 11 18.41 -4.70 20.21
C PRO A 11 17.67 -5.55 19.18
N ALA A 12 16.83 -6.44 19.69
CA ALA A 12 16.11 -7.45 18.94
C ALA A 12 15.34 -6.84 17.75
N SER A 13 15.66 -7.32 16.55
CA SER A 13 14.65 -7.59 15.53
C SER A 13 14.51 -9.11 15.49
N PRO A 14 13.33 -9.62 15.82
CA PRO A 14 12.55 -10.23 14.75
C PRO A 14 11.07 -9.89 14.89
N ALA A 15 10.38 -9.82 13.75
CA ALA A 15 8.93 -9.96 13.70
C ALA A 15 8.49 -11.16 14.57
N ASP A 16 7.50 -10.97 15.43
CA ASP A 16 6.94 -12.07 16.24
C ASP A 16 6.09 -12.98 15.34
N PRO A 17 6.55 -14.20 15.01
CA PRO A 17 5.82 -15.13 14.16
C PRO A 17 4.64 -15.79 14.91
N GLY A 18 4.39 -15.40 16.17
CA GLY A 18 3.45 -16.06 17.08
C GLY A 18 2.09 -15.36 17.29
N ARG A 19 1.78 -14.28 16.56
CA ARG A 19 0.54 -13.53 16.80
C ARG A 19 -0.69 -14.42 16.65
N SER A 20 -1.45 -14.56 17.73
CA SER A 20 -2.59 -15.45 17.75
C SER A 20 -3.75 -14.86 16.94
N PRO A 21 -4.63 -15.70 16.37
CA PRO A 21 -5.89 -15.22 15.76
C PRO A 21 -6.73 -14.38 16.73
N ALA A 22 -6.60 -14.58 18.05
CA ALA A 22 -7.29 -13.77 19.05
C ALA A 22 -6.73 -12.35 19.13
N GLU A 23 -5.41 -12.18 19.10
CA GLU A 23 -4.76 -10.85 19.09
C GLU A 23 -5.06 -10.08 17.80
N LEU A 24 -5.11 -10.77 16.65
CA LEU A 24 -5.54 -10.16 15.38
C LEU A 24 -7.00 -9.71 15.43
N ILE A 25 -7.85 -10.40 16.19
CA ILE A 25 -9.25 -10.04 16.40
C ILE A 25 -9.38 -8.85 17.38
N ASP A 26 -8.56 -8.79 18.43
CA ASP A 26 -8.54 -7.67 19.37
C ASP A 26 -8.05 -6.39 18.69
N ASP A 27 -7.02 -6.48 17.86
CA ASP A 27 -6.61 -5.37 16.99
C ASP A 27 -7.72 -5.00 15.97
N ALA A 28 -8.54 -5.96 15.53
CA ALA A 28 -9.71 -5.67 14.70
C ALA A 28 -10.89 -5.02 15.43
N VAL A 29 -10.88 -4.98 16.77
CA VAL A 29 -11.82 -4.15 17.53
C VAL A 29 -11.54 -2.67 17.29
N ALA A 30 -10.27 -2.27 17.17
CA ALA A 30 -9.91 -0.90 16.79
C ALA A 30 -10.46 -0.53 15.39
N LEU A 31 -10.58 -1.50 14.49
CA LEU A 31 -11.20 -1.32 13.17
C LEU A 31 -12.72 -1.23 13.20
N ALA A 32 -13.36 -1.79 14.22
CA ALA A 32 -14.79 -1.61 14.43
C ALA A 32 -15.12 -0.18 14.93
N GLU A 33 -14.13 0.55 15.42
CA GLU A 33 -14.22 1.98 15.75
C GLU A 33 -13.90 2.88 14.55
N ALA A 34 -13.35 2.35 13.45
CA ALA A 34 -13.11 3.13 12.23
C ALA A 34 -14.43 3.67 11.68
N GLU A 35 -14.58 4.99 11.71
CA GLU A 35 -15.72 5.69 11.12
C GLU A 35 -15.49 6.01 9.65
N ASP A 36 -14.22 5.97 9.19
CA ASP A 36 -13.85 6.28 7.81
C ASP A 36 -13.76 5.03 6.91
N PRO A 37 -14.45 5.01 5.75
CA PRO A 37 -14.33 3.92 4.77
C PRO A 37 -12.89 3.68 4.26
N LEU A 38 -12.07 4.71 4.09
CA LEU A 38 -10.69 4.59 3.62
C LEU A 38 -9.81 3.90 4.66
N GLU A 39 -9.96 4.23 5.94
CA GLU A 39 -9.28 3.55 7.04
C GLU A 39 -9.66 2.07 7.11
N ALA A 40 -10.95 1.77 6.92
CA ALA A 40 -11.42 0.39 6.83
C ALA A 40 -10.79 -0.37 5.63
N GLU A 41 -10.72 0.25 4.44
CA GLU A 41 -10.04 -0.35 3.28
C GLU A 41 -8.54 -0.57 3.54
N LEU A 42 -7.86 0.38 4.18
CA LEU A 42 -6.45 0.30 4.52
C LEU A 42 -6.17 -0.84 5.50
N ALA A 43 -7.04 -1.01 6.49
CA ALA A 43 -6.93 -2.11 7.42
C ALA A 43 -7.23 -3.46 6.77
N GLY A 44 -8.25 -3.54 5.91
CA GLY A 44 -8.46 -4.72 5.08
C GLY A 44 -7.23 -5.06 4.24
N ALA A 45 -6.56 -4.02 3.70
CA ALA A 45 -5.36 -4.18 2.89
C ALA A 45 -4.18 -4.73 3.70
N LEU A 46 -4.08 -4.36 4.97
CA LEU A 46 -3.11 -4.91 5.91
C LEU A 46 -3.32 -6.42 6.15
N PHE A 47 -4.57 -6.88 6.36
CA PHE A 47 -4.85 -8.33 6.47
C PHE A 47 -4.53 -9.09 5.19
N VAL A 48 -4.80 -8.51 4.02
CA VAL A 48 -4.42 -9.11 2.73
C VAL A 48 -2.90 -9.13 2.55
N ALA A 49 -2.18 -8.09 3.02
CA ALA A 49 -0.73 -8.06 3.01
C ALA A 49 -0.12 -9.14 3.92
N LEU A 50 -0.64 -9.29 5.15
CA LEU A 50 -0.25 -10.34 6.09
C LEU A 50 -0.46 -11.75 5.51
N ALA A 51 -1.60 -11.97 4.87
CA ALA A 51 -1.87 -13.24 4.21
C ALA A 51 -0.86 -13.51 3.07
N ARG A 52 -0.44 -12.49 2.32
CA ARG A 52 0.55 -12.61 1.25
C ARG A 52 1.97 -12.85 1.77
N SER A 53 2.35 -12.27 2.91
CA SER A 53 3.65 -12.54 3.53
C SER A 53 3.79 -13.98 4.03
N ALA A 54 2.67 -14.67 4.28
CA ALA A 54 2.67 -16.11 4.59
C ALA A 54 3.02 -17.00 3.38
N GLY A 55 3.18 -16.43 2.17
CA GLY A 55 3.61 -17.16 0.98
C GLY A 55 2.62 -18.26 0.57
N ASP A 56 3.11 -19.49 0.41
CA ASP A 56 2.31 -20.66 0.01
C ASP A 56 1.20 -20.98 1.03
N ASP A 57 1.33 -20.49 2.27
CA ASP A 57 0.33 -20.67 3.33
C ASP A 57 -0.79 -19.62 3.28
N ALA A 58 -0.79 -18.66 2.36
CA ALA A 58 -1.83 -17.62 2.26
C ALA A 58 -3.26 -18.20 2.19
N ALA A 59 -3.43 -19.30 1.44
CA ALA A 59 -4.72 -19.99 1.33
C ALA A 59 -5.10 -20.71 2.62
N SER A 60 -4.13 -21.30 3.31
CA SER A 60 -4.30 -21.96 4.63
C SER A 60 -4.64 -20.94 5.72
N PHE A 61 -3.94 -19.80 5.71
CA PHE A 61 -4.20 -18.65 6.57
C PHE A 61 -5.62 -18.12 6.37
N ALA A 62 -6.04 -17.88 5.12
CA ALA A 62 -7.41 -17.47 4.80
C ALA A 62 -8.44 -18.52 5.26
N GLY A 63 -8.17 -19.80 5.01
CA GLY A 63 -9.00 -20.93 5.40
C GLY A 63 -9.14 -21.11 6.91
N THR A 64 -8.21 -20.58 7.71
CA THR A 64 -8.25 -20.66 9.18
C THR A 64 -8.80 -19.38 9.81
N LEU A 65 -8.29 -18.22 9.38
CA LEU A 65 -8.65 -16.93 9.96
C LEU A 65 -10.10 -16.54 9.67
N ILE A 66 -10.53 -16.63 8.41
CA ILE A 66 -11.86 -16.16 8.00
C ILE A 66 -12.97 -16.92 8.73
N PRO A 67 -12.96 -18.27 8.80
CA PRO A 67 -13.96 -19.01 9.58
C PRO A 67 -13.90 -18.71 11.08
N ALA A 68 -12.71 -18.51 11.65
CA ALA A 68 -12.56 -18.18 13.07
C ALA A 68 -13.15 -16.80 13.42
N VAL A 69 -12.99 -15.81 12.55
CA VAL A 69 -13.63 -14.49 12.67
C VAL A 69 -15.15 -14.62 12.51
N GLU A 70 -15.61 -15.33 11.47
CA GLU A 70 -17.03 -15.54 11.20
C GLU A 70 -17.76 -16.22 12.37
N ALA A 71 -17.16 -17.24 12.97
CA ALA A 71 -17.74 -18.01 14.08
C ALA A 71 -18.08 -17.15 15.31
N ARG A 72 -17.53 -15.93 15.43
CA ARG A 72 -17.88 -15.00 16.50
C ARG A 72 -19.32 -14.48 16.37
N GLY A 73 -19.85 -14.35 15.16
CA GLY A 73 -21.23 -13.89 14.94
C GLY A 73 -21.52 -12.46 15.42
N THR A 74 -20.49 -11.62 15.60
CA THR A 74 -20.62 -10.26 16.15
C THR A 74 -20.55 -9.18 15.08
N ARG A 75 -20.98 -7.96 15.43
CA ARG A 75 -20.83 -6.77 14.58
C ARG A 75 -19.36 -6.49 14.24
N THR A 76 -18.44 -6.65 15.20
CA THR A 76 -16.99 -6.51 14.99
C THR A 76 -16.49 -7.50 13.93
N ALA A 77 -16.89 -8.77 14.01
CA ALA A 77 -16.54 -9.77 13.01
C ALA A 77 -17.05 -9.41 11.62
N ARG A 78 -18.32 -8.98 11.51
CA ARG A 78 -18.85 -8.49 10.22
C ARG A 78 -18.08 -7.26 9.71
N THR A 79 -17.68 -6.36 10.60
CA THR A 79 -16.94 -5.14 10.24
C THR A 79 -15.59 -5.48 9.64
N LEU A 80 -14.80 -6.33 10.31
CA LEU A 80 -13.52 -6.81 9.82
C LEU A 80 -13.65 -7.54 8.47
N LEU A 81 -14.59 -8.47 8.35
CA LEU A 81 -14.80 -9.22 7.11
C LEU A 81 -15.24 -8.32 5.95
N THR A 82 -16.01 -7.27 6.24
CA THR A 82 -16.39 -6.26 5.24
C THR A 82 -15.16 -5.46 4.80
N ALA A 83 -14.28 -5.06 5.72
CA ALA A 83 -13.04 -4.35 5.41
C ALA A 83 -12.10 -5.19 4.53
N ILE A 84 -11.83 -6.44 4.92
CA ILE A 84 -11.01 -7.38 4.14
C ILE A 84 -11.64 -7.64 2.76
N GLY A 85 -12.97 -7.83 2.73
CA GLY A 85 -13.72 -8.06 1.50
C GLY A 85 -13.80 -6.85 0.57
N ALA A 86 -13.57 -5.63 1.05
CA ALA A 86 -13.58 -4.41 0.23
C ALA A 86 -12.31 -4.28 -0.65
N VAL A 87 -11.22 -4.94 -0.26
CA VAL A 87 -9.95 -4.89 -0.99
C VAL A 87 -10.05 -5.67 -2.29
N THR A 88 -10.17 -4.93 -3.39
CA THR A 88 -10.20 -5.49 -4.74
C THR A 88 -8.81 -5.49 -5.38
N GLY A 89 -8.62 -6.24 -6.46
CA GLY A 89 -7.39 -6.26 -7.25
C GLY A 89 -7.65 -6.90 -8.61
N HIS A 90 -6.69 -6.79 -9.54
CA HIS A 90 -6.76 -7.47 -10.85
C HIS A 90 -6.58 -8.98 -10.73
N GLU A 91 -5.81 -9.42 -9.73
CA GLU A 91 -5.58 -10.84 -9.48
C GLU A 91 -6.65 -11.40 -8.54
N PRO A 92 -7.03 -12.69 -8.70
CA PRO A 92 -7.87 -13.37 -7.74
C PRO A 92 -7.31 -13.22 -6.32
N ASN A 93 -8.10 -12.64 -5.43
CA ASN A 93 -7.75 -12.52 -4.01
C ASN A 93 -8.66 -13.46 -3.21
N PRO A 94 -8.22 -14.71 -2.92
CA PRO A 94 -9.03 -15.68 -2.21
C PRO A 94 -9.36 -15.23 -0.78
N VAL A 95 -8.49 -14.43 -0.14
CA VAL A 95 -8.73 -13.85 1.18
C VAL A 95 -9.92 -12.90 1.13
N ALA A 96 -9.91 -11.91 0.23
CA ALA A 96 -11.00 -10.95 0.08
C ALA A 96 -12.31 -11.62 -0.36
N ALA A 97 -12.24 -12.61 -1.26
CA ALA A 97 -13.42 -13.36 -1.69
C ALA A 97 -14.04 -14.17 -0.54
N SER A 98 -13.21 -14.84 0.27
CA SER A 98 -13.68 -15.61 1.42
C SER A 98 -14.27 -14.70 2.49
N ALA A 99 -13.62 -13.56 2.76
CA ALA A 99 -14.10 -12.57 3.71
C ALA A 99 -15.46 -11.99 3.29
N ARG A 100 -15.65 -11.67 2.00
CA ARG A 100 -16.93 -11.20 1.46
C ARG A 100 -18.04 -12.23 1.67
N ALA A 101 -17.78 -13.50 1.33
CA ALA A 101 -18.75 -14.57 1.51
C ALA A 101 -19.11 -14.78 3.00
N ALA A 102 -18.14 -14.65 3.91
CA ALA A 102 -18.38 -14.73 5.35
C ALA A 102 -19.18 -13.53 5.87
N ALA A 103 -18.87 -12.30 5.40
CA ALA A 103 -19.64 -11.10 5.74
C ALA A 103 -21.11 -11.20 5.27
N GLU A 104 -21.36 -11.78 4.09
CA GLU A 104 -22.71 -12.05 3.57
C GLU A 104 -23.48 -13.06 4.43
N ARG A 105 -22.81 -14.13 4.90
CA ARG A 105 -23.43 -15.09 5.83
C ARG A 105 -23.81 -14.45 7.16
N LEU A 106 -22.93 -13.61 7.74
CA LEU A 106 -23.25 -12.83 8.93
C LEU A 106 -24.40 -11.85 8.71
N ALA A 107 -24.47 -11.23 7.52
CA ALA A 107 -25.59 -10.38 7.15
C ALA A 107 -26.91 -11.18 7.08
N GLY A 108 -26.90 -12.37 6.50
CA GLY A 108 -28.06 -13.28 6.46
C GLY A 108 -28.52 -13.75 7.85
N ALA A 109 -27.60 -13.83 8.82
CA ALA A 109 -27.90 -14.10 10.22
C ALA A 109 -28.39 -12.86 11.01
N GLY A 110 -28.53 -11.70 10.38
CA GLY A 110 -29.06 -10.48 10.99
C GLY A 110 -28.02 -9.64 11.76
N VAL A 111 -26.73 -9.96 11.68
CA VAL A 111 -25.67 -9.14 12.28
C VAL A 111 -25.62 -7.79 11.58
N ALA A 112 -25.68 -6.66 12.30
CA ALA A 112 -25.71 -5.33 11.68
C ALA A 112 -24.43 -4.98 10.90
N ALA A 113 -24.58 -4.23 9.79
CA ALA A 113 -23.47 -3.73 8.98
C ALA A 113 -22.72 -2.58 9.68
N PRO A 114 -21.43 -2.34 9.37
CA PRO A 114 -20.78 -1.10 9.75
C PRO A 114 -21.38 0.09 8.98
N ALA A 115 -21.31 1.29 9.57
CA ALA A 115 -21.96 2.48 9.03
C ALA A 115 -21.42 2.86 7.64
N TRP A 116 -20.10 2.71 7.44
CA TRP A 116 -19.41 2.98 6.18
C TRP A 116 -19.61 1.92 5.09
N ALA A 117 -20.31 0.80 5.37
CA ALA A 117 -20.48 -0.29 4.38
C ALA A 117 -21.16 0.18 3.09
N GLY A 118 -22.13 1.09 3.20
CA GLY A 118 -22.81 1.68 2.06
C GLY A 118 -21.88 2.54 1.21
N ASP A 119 -21.00 3.31 1.85
CA ASP A 119 -20.03 4.17 1.18
C ASP A 119 -18.99 3.36 0.42
N LEU A 120 -18.48 2.27 1.01
CA LEU A 120 -17.56 1.36 0.33
C LEU A 120 -18.17 0.62 -0.86
N ALA A 121 -19.48 0.38 -0.83
CA ALA A 121 -20.19 -0.24 -1.95
C ALA A 121 -20.33 0.71 -3.15
N GLN A 122 -20.19 2.03 -2.97
CA GLN A 122 -20.25 2.97 -4.08
C GLN A 122 -19.05 2.81 -5.01
N PRO A 123 -19.19 3.03 -6.34
CA PRO A 123 -18.06 2.96 -7.26
C PRO A 123 -16.94 3.96 -6.91
N LEU A 124 -15.70 3.53 -7.08
CA LEU A 124 -14.54 4.41 -6.99
C LEU A 124 -14.42 5.21 -8.30
N THR A 125 -14.44 6.53 -8.20
CA THR A 125 -14.18 7.43 -9.33
C THR A 125 -12.76 7.99 -9.24
N THR A 126 -12.30 8.63 -10.31
CA THR A 126 -10.92 9.09 -10.42
C THR A 126 -10.87 10.54 -10.86
N GLY A 127 -9.95 11.29 -10.25
CA GLY A 127 -9.61 12.65 -10.61
C GLY A 127 -8.39 12.72 -11.55
N PRO A 128 -7.61 13.82 -11.47
CA PRO A 128 -6.43 14.01 -12.32
C PRO A 128 -5.28 13.05 -11.96
N PHE A 129 -4.48 12.73 -12.97
CA PHE A 129 -3.22 12.00 -12.80
C PHE A 129 -2.05 12.88 -13.22
N THR A 130 -1.02 12.92 -12.39
CA THR A 130 0.16 13.77 -12.59
C THR A 130 1.43 12.98 -12.37
N ARG A 131 2.44 13.26 -13.20
CA ARG A 131 3.82 12.86 -12.95
C ARG A 131 4.66 14.11 -12.76
N MET A 132 5.29 14.20 -11.61
CA MET A 132 6.40 15.12 -11.36
C MET A 132 7.70 14.35 -11.53
N TYR A 133 8.71 14.95 -12.15
CA TYR A 133 10.00 14.30 -12.36
C TYR A 133 11.10 15.35 -12.46
N ASP A 134 12.28 15.04 -11.95
CA ASP A 134 13.41 15.94 -12.08
C ASP A 134 14.01 15.91 -13.50
N THR A 135 14.79 16.92 -13.84
CA THR A 135 15.44 17.03 -15.16
C THR A 135 16.54 16.00 -15.41
N GLY A 136 17.13 15.44 -14.37
CA GLY A 136 18.09 14.34 -14.43
C GLY A 136 17.43 12.96 -14.54
N ASN A 137 16.11 12.87 -14.33
CA ASN A 137 15.33 11.64 -14.27
C ASN A 137 15.86 10.66 -13.21
N ALA A 138 16.33 11.17 -12.07
CA ALA A 138 16.74 10.35 -10.92
C ALA A 138 15.50 9.88 -10.14
N MET A 139 14.51 10.74 -9.97
CA MET A 139 13.29 10.51 -9.22
C MET A 139 12.04 10.91 -10.02
N SER A 140 10.91 10.27 -9.72
CA SER A 140 9.59 10.74 -10.14
C SER A 140 8.58 10.57 -9.03
N VAL A 141 7.58 11.45 -8.99
CA VAL A 141 6.43 11.34 -8.10
C VAL A 141 5.19 11.19 -8.98
N LEU A 142 4.49 10.07 -8.82
CA LEU A 142 3.24 9.76 -9.50
C LEU A 142 2.09 10.06 -8.54
N ILE A 143 1.16 10.92 -8.95
CA ILE A 143 0.02 11.35 -8.15
C ILE A 143 -1.26 10.99 -8.89
N GLY A 144 -2.16 10.26 -8.23
CA GLY A 144 -3.50 9.98 -8.74
C GLY A 144 -4.55 10.25 -7.67
N THR A 145 -5.59 11.01 -8.03
CA THR A 145 -6.71 11.30 -7.13
C THR A 145 -7.84 10.32 -7.36
N PHE A 146 -8.45 9.86 -6.28
CA PHE A 146 -9.56 8.93 -6.27
C PHE A 146 -10.65 9.44 -5.33
N GLU A 147 -11.91 9.15 -5.64
CA GLU A 147 -13.03 9.57 -4.82
C GLU A 147 -14.04 8.43 -4.69
N ARG A 148 -14.60 8.27 -3.49
CA ARG A 148 -15.72 7.37 -3.22
C ARG A 148 -16.67 8.03 -2.23
N ALA A 149 -17.97 7.99 -2.52
CA ALA A 149 -19.00 8.54 -1.64
C ALA A 149 -18.75 10.01 -1.24
N GLY A 150 -18.20 10.82 -2.14
CA GLY A 150 -17.88 12.22 -1.89
C GLY A 150 -16.63 12.47 -1.04
N ARG A 151 -15.84 11.42 -0.74
CA ARG A 151 -14.56 11.51 -0.04
C ARG A 151 -13.42 11.28 -1.01
N GLY A 152 -12.55 12.28 -1.16
CA GLY A 152 -11.41 12.27 -2.06
C GLY A 152 -10.09 12.04 -1.34
N HIS A 153 -9.24 11.18 -1.90
CA HIS A 153 -7.86 10.97 -1.44
C HIS A 153 -6.91 10.86 -2.63
N SER A 154 -5.65 11.16 -2.38
CA SER A 154 -4.57 11.11 -3.37
C SER A 154 -3.60 9.98 -3.04
N LEU A 155 -3.38 9.11 -4.01
CA LEU A 155 -2.29 8.15 -3.99
C LEU A 155 -1.04 8.82 -4.57
N VAL A 156 0.04 8.83 -3.79
CA VAL A 156 1.33 9.37 -4.17
C VAL A 156 2.35 8.24 -4.16
N VAL A 157 3.03 8.00 -5.27
CA VAL A 157 4.08 6.98 -5.40
C VAL A 157 5.38 7.66 -5.80
N VAL A 158 6.38 7.55 -4.94
CA VAL A 158 7.74 8.01 -5.18
C VAL A 158 8.49 6.89 -5.89
N VAL A 159 9.11 7.22 -7.02
CA VAL A 159 9.81 6.27 -7.89
C VAL A 159 11.28 6.67 -7.99
N ASP A 160 12.16 5.77 -7.58
CA ASP A 160 13.60 5.89 -7.69
C ASP A 160 14.10 5.22 -8.98
N HIS A 161 14.55 6.02 -9.94
CA HIS A 161 15.09 5.56 -11.21
C HIS A 161 16.57 5.16 -11.12
N GLU A 162 17.28 5.59 -10.09
CA GLU A 162 18.64 5.10 -9.80
C GLU A 162 18.59 3.65 -9.30
N ASN A 163 17.53 3.30 -8.58
CA ASN A 163 17.19 1.92 -8.21
C ASN A 163 16.21 1.25 -9.21
N GLY A 164 16.51 1.35 -10.51
CA GLY A 164 15.81 0.58 -11.54
C GLY A 164 14.35 0.99 -11.78
N GLY A 165 13.93 2.15 -11.26
CA GLY A 165 12.55 2.63 -11.36
C GLY A 165 11.63 2.03 -10.30
N ALA A 166 12.17 1.60 -9.15
CA ALA A 166 11.38 1.01 -8.06
C ALA A 166 10.49 2.05 -7.38
N ALA A 167 9.29 1.63 -6.98
CA ALA A 167 8.49 2.38 -6.01
C ALA A 167 9.23 2.34 -4.68
N ASP A 168 9.71 3.50 -4.24
CA ASP A 168 10.49 3.65 -3.02
C ASP A 168 9.57 3.90 -1.83
N GLU A 169 8.66 4.86 -1.98
CA GLU A 169 7.66 5.22 -0.98
C GLU A 169 6.26 5.33 -1.61
N ILE A 170 5.24 5.04 -0.81
CA ILE A 170 3.84 5.22 -1.15
C ILE A 170 3.20 6.03 -0.03
N TYR A 171 2.38 7.00 -0.39
CA TYR A 171 1.60 7.79 0.56
C TYR A 171 0.13 7.84 0.14
N LEU A 172 -0.73 7.91 1.15
CA LEU A 172 -2.09 8.40 1.02
C LEU A 172 -2.14 9.78 1.62
N VAL A 173 -2.79 10.69 0.92
CA VAL A 173 -2.87 12.10 1.29
C VAL A 173 -4.30 12.53 1.07
N ASP A 174 -4.89 13.21 2.04
CA ASP A 174 -6.21 13.78 1.85
C ASP A 174 -6.19 14.78 0.68
N GLU A 175 -7.31 14.91 -0.03
CA GLU A 175 -7.38 15.80 -1.20
C GLU A 175 -7.00 17.24 -0.84
N GLU A 176 -7.34 17.70 0.36
CA GLU A 176 -7.05 19.04 0.87
C GLU A 176 -5.56 19.28 1.15
N GLU A 177 -4.81 18.22 1.46
CA GLU A 177 -3.38 18.29 1.81
C GLU A 177 -2.47 18.19 0.57
N LEU A 178 -2.97 17.65 -0.53
CA LEU A 178 -2.20 17.46 -1.76
C LEU A 178 -1.50 18.75 -2.26
N PRO A 179 -2.15 19.94 -2.28
CA PRO A 179 -1.48 21.18 -2.70
C PRO A 179 -0.27 21.52 -1.82
N THR A 180 -0.38 21.28 -0.51
CA THR A 180 0.71 21.51 0.46
C THR A 180 1.87 20.57 0.20
N LEU A 181 1.61 19.28 -0.01
CA LEU A 181 2.64 18.30 -0.38
C LEU A 181 3.36 18.68 -1.67
N VAL A 182 2.61 19.00 -2.74
CA VAL A 182 3.18 19.39 -4.04
C VAL A 182 4.04 20.65 -3.92
N ALA A 183 3.59 21.65 -3.16
CA ALA A 183 4.36 22.85 -2.88
C ALA A 183 5.64 22.54 -2.08
N GLY A 184 5.57 21.60 -1.12
CA GLY A 184 6.70 21.07 -0.37
C GLY A 184 7.77 20.47 -1.28
N ILE A 185 7.37 19.56 -2.17
CA ILE A 185 8.27 18.91 -3.15
C ILE A 185 8.98 19.97 -4.00
N HIS A 186 8.25 20.93 -4.56
CA HIS A 186 8.84 22.02 -5.35
C HIS A 186 9.80 22.90 -4.54
N ARG A 187 9.50 23.15 -3.27
CA ARG A 187 10.35 23.96 -2.37
C ARG A 187 11.66 23.25 -2.07
N THR A 188 11.61 21.96 -1.74
CA THR A 188 12.80 21.13 -1.48
C THR A 188 13.67 21.04 -2.73
N ALA A 189 13.07 20.76 -3.90
CA ALA A 189 13.81 20.70 -5.15
C ALA A 189 14.52 22.02 -5.47
N ARG A 190 13.85 23.17 -5.31
CA ARG A 190 14.46 24.50 -5.51
C ARG A 190 15.63 24.75 -4.56
N ARG A 191 15.50 24.37 -3.28
CA ARG A 191 16.57 24.50 -2.28
C ARG A 191 17.82 23.69 -2.69
N ASN A 192 17.60 22.54 -3.31
CA ASN A 192 18.65 21.64 -3.77
C ASN A 192 19.13 21.94 -5.20
N GLY A 193 18.64 23.01 -5.84
CA GLY A 193 19.02 23.37 -7.22
C GLY A 193 18.47 22.41 -8.30
N VAL A 194 17.49 21.58 -7.97
CA VAL A 194 16.90 20.57 -8.85
C VAL A 194 15.68 21.13 -9.58
N GLY A 195 15.67 21.05 -10.91
CA GLY A 195 14.52 21.41 -11.73
C GLY A 195 13.47 20.30 -11.78
N ILE A 196 12.24 20.58 -11.34
CA ILE A 196 11.10 19.64 -11.45
C ILE A 196 10.22 20.03 -12.62
N ARG A 197 9.85 19.04 -13.44
CA ARG A 197 8.83 19.14 -14.48
C ARG A 197 7.57 18.41 -14.02
N THR A 198 6.43 19.00 -14.33
CA THR A 198 5.11 18.45 -14.01
C THR A 198 4.37 18.15 -15.30
N ARG A 199 3.80 16.95 -15.42
CA ARG A 199 3.09 16.49 -16.60
C ARG A 199 1.79 15.81 -16.20
N LYS A 200 0.68 16.18 -16.84
CA LYS A 200 -0.58 15.44 -16.75
C LYS A 200 -0.48 14.10 -17.49
N LEU A 201 -1.01 13.05 -16.89
CA LEU A 201 -1.09 11.71 -17.45
C LEU A 201 -2.55 11.34 -17.74
N GLY A 202 -2.75 10.43 -18.69
CA GLY A 202 -4.02 9.71 -18.81
C GLY A 202 -4.05 8.52 -17.84
N ALA A 203 -5.24 8.10 -17.38
CA ALA A 203 -5.39 6.98 -16.46
C ALA A 203 -4.66 5.68 -16.88
N PRO A 204 -4.70 5.23 -18.17
CA PRO A 204 -3.96 4.04 -18.60
C PRO A 204 -2.44 4.20 -18.48
N GLU A 205 -1.94 5.42 -18.66
CA GLU A 205 -0.52 5.72 -18.60
C GLU A 205 -0.03 5.82 -17.15
N PHE A 206 -0.81 6.47 -16.27
CA PHE A 206 -0.56 6.48 -14.84
C PHE A 206 -0.49 5.06 -14.30
N ARG A 207 -1.49 4.23 -14.61
CA ARG A 207 -1.52 2.82 -14.21
C ARG A 207 -0.27 2.08 -14.65
N TRP A 208 0.15 2.25 -15.91
CA TRP A 208 1.36 1.63 -16.42
C TRP A 208 2.60 2.02 -15.61
N TYR A 209 2.80 3.31 -15.33
CA TYR A 209 3.96 3.75 -14.54
C TYR A 209 3.97 3.17 -13.12
N VAL A 210 2.82 3.17 -12.43
CA VAL A 210 2.74 2.63 -11.06
C VAL A 210 2.95 1.11 -11.06
N GLU A 211 2.35 0.36 -11.98
CA GLU A 211 2.56 -1.08 -12.08
C GLU A 211 4.04 -1.41 -12.33
N GLN A 212 4.72 -0.69 -13.23
CA GLN A 212 6.15 -0.90 -13.45
C GLN A 212 7.00 -0.61 -12.21
N ALA A 213 6.65 0.42 -11.44
CA ALA A 213 7.40 0.79 -10.25
C ALA A 213 7.25 -0.25 -9.12
N LEU A 214 6.02 -0.74 -8.90
CA LEU A 214 5.75 -1.83 -7.96
C LEU A 214 6.43 -3.14 -8.38
N GLU A 215 6.44 -3.43 -9.68
CA GLU A 215 7.11 -4.63 -10.20
C GLU A 215 8.64 -4.51 -10.07
N ALA A 216 9.21 -3.33 -10.32
CA ALA A 216 10.63 -3.06 -10.06
C ALA A 216 10.99 -3.28 -8.60
N ARG A 217 10.22 -2.70 -7.67
CA ARG A 217 10.40 -2.91 -6.22
C ARG A 217 10.39 -4.40 -5.85
N ALA A 218 9.40 -5.15 -6.33
CA ALA A 218 9.28 -6.58 -6.04
C ALA A 218 10.51 -7.40 -6.53
N ARG A 219 11.13 -7.02 -7.66
CA ARG A 219 12.35 -7.69 -8.16
C ARG A 219 13.60 -7.39 -7.35
N HIS A 220 13.64 -6.24 -6.67
CA HIS A 220 14.78 -5.89 -5.80
C HIS A 220 14.81 -6.69 -4.50
N GLY A 221 13.79 -7.52 -4.24
CA GLY A 221 13.77 -8.43 -3.10
C GLY A 221 13.92 -7.71 -1.76
N VAL A 222 13.60 -6.41 -1.73
CA VAL A 222 13.54 -5.68 -0.47
C VAL A 222 12.40 -6.33 0.29
N GLU A 223 12.73 -6.99 1.40
CA GLU A 223 11.72 -7.50 2.32
C GLU A 223 10.90 -6.28 2.71
N ASP A 224 9.70 -6.16 2.12
CA ASP A 224 8.66 -5.32 2.65
C ASP A 224 8.47 -5.86 4.06
N GLY A 225 9.05 -5.18 5.07
CA GLY A 225 9.10 -5.68 6.43
C GLY A 225 7.74 -6.21 6.85
N VAL A 226 7.73 -7.23 7.73
CA VAL A 226 6.47 -7.80 8.23
C VAL A 226 5.54 -6.65 8.60
N PRO A 227 4.30 -6.64 8.07
CA PRO A 227 3.41 -5.53 8.32
C PRO A 227 3.34 -5.28 9.83
N GLY A 228 3.65 -4.04 10.24
CA GLY A 228 3.73 -3.66 11.65
C GLY A 228 2.40 -3.89 12.38
N LYS A 229 2.37 -3.51 13.67
CA LYS A 229 1.15 -3.55 14.49
C LYS A 229 -0.05 -2.97 13.71
N LEU A 230 -1.24 -3.55 13.90
CA LEU A 230 -2.52 -3.11 13.31
C LEU A 230 -2.95 -1.74 13.87
N ASP A 231 -2.15 -0.72 13.61
CA ASP A 231 -2.45 0.67 13.92
C ASP A 231 -2.37 1.48 12.62
N PRO A 232 -3.47 1.58 11.86
CA PRO A 232 -3.50 2.37 10.63
C PRO A 232 -3.28 3.88 10.88
N ALA A 233 -3.32 4.33 12.14
CA ALA A 233 -3.14 5.72 12.58
C ALA A 233 -1.88 5.95 13.42
N GLY A 234 -0.99 4.94 13.56
CA GLY A 234 0.24 5.04 14.34
C GLY A 234 1.29 5.97 13.71
N GLU A 235 2.30 6.39 14.49
CA GLU A 235 3.36 7.32 14.05
C GLU A 235 4.15 6.84 12.81
N ASP A 236 4.18 5.53 12.54
CA ASP A 236 4.86 4.94 11.39
C ASP A 236 3.94 4.81 10.14
N GLY A 237 2.65 5.13 10.27
CA GLY A 237 1.65 4.98 9.22
C GLY A 237 1.41 3.53 8.78
N PRO A 238 0.54 3.30 7.78
CA PRO A 238 0.37 1.97 7.23
C PRO A 238 1.66 1.50 6.56
N GLY A 239 2.18 0.36 7.01
CA GLY A 239 3.37 -0.24 6.40
C GLY A 239 3.23 -0.40 4.87
N TYR A 240 4.36 -0.30 4.16
CA TYR A 240 4.45 -0.31 2.69
C TYR A 240 3.66 -1.45 2.02
N ALA A 241 3.61 -2.63 2.65
CA ALA A 241 2.88 -3.78 2.13
C ALA A 241 1.35 -3.53 2.03
N ALA A 242 0.75 -2.91 3.05
CA ALA A 242 -0.67 -2.57 3.05
C ALA A 242 -0.97 -1.50 1.99
N LEU A 243 -0.13 -0.47 1.89
CA LEU A 243 -0.23 0.57 0.87
C LEU A 243 -0.06 0.02 -0.56
N THR A 244 0.79 -0.98 -0.75
CA THR A 244 0.94 -1.68 -2.04
C THR A 244 -0.34 -2.44 -2.41
N VAL A 245 -0.96 -3.13 -1.44
CA VAL A 245 -2.24 -3.81 -1.66
C VAL A 245 -3.33 -2.80 -2.03
N LEU A 246 -3.46 -1.71 -1.28
CA LEU A 246 -4.44 -0.66 -1.56
C LEU A 246 -4.18 0.00 -2.91
N THR A 247 -2.92 0.29 -3.24
CA THR A 247 -2.51 0.83 -4.54
C THR A 247 -3.01 -0.06 -5.67
N ARG A 248 -2.77 -1.38 -5.58
CA ARG A 248 -3.27 -2.35 -6.59
C ARG A 248 -4.80 -2.34 -6.69
N SER A 249 -5.51 -2.14 -5.57
CA SER A 249 -6.97 -1.96 -5.59
C SER A 249 -7.39 -0.70 -6.34
N ARG A 250 -6.70 0.43 -6.13
CA ARG A 250 -6.99 1.68 -6.88
C ARG A 250 -6.70 1.53 -8.37
N LEU A 251 -5.61 0.86 -8.73
CA LEU A 251 -5.29 0.54 -10.12
C LEU A 251 -6.30 -0.43 -10.76
N ALA A 252 -7.03 -1.21 -9.96
CA ALA A 252 -8.14 -2.06 -10.39
C ALA A 252 -9.31 -1.29 -10.99
N ALA A 253 -9.57 -0.08 -10.48
CA ALA A 253 -10.61 0.80 -10.99
C ALA A 253 -10.22 1.50 -12.31
N LEU A 254 -8.94 1.47 -12.70
CA LEU A 254 -8.46 2.15 -13.90
C LEU A 254 -8.57 1.26 -15.15
N PRO A 255 -8.76 1.85 -16.35
CA PRO A 255 -8.65 1.11 -17.60
C PRO A 255 -7.30 0.37 -17.71
N PRO A 256 -7.21 -0.69 -18.53
CA PRO A 256 -5.98 -1.47 -18.71
C PRO A 256 -4.76 -0.58 -18.97
N ALA A 257 -3.65 -0.94 -18.34
CA ALA A 257 -2.40 -0.20 -18.46
C ALA A 257 -1.99 -0.07 -19.94
N ARG A 258 -1.53 1.13 -20.31
CA ARG A 258 -1.03 1.39 -21.66
C ARG A 258 0.29 2.11 -21.57
N ARG A 259 1.32 1.45 -22.11
CA ARG A 259 2.65 2.03 -22.26
C ARG A 259 2.57 3.39 -22.98
N PRO A 260 3.24 4.44 -22.47
CA PRO A 260 3.38 5.72 -23.16
C PRO A 260 3.86 5.54 -24.61
N ARG A 261 3.23 6.23 -25.57
CA ARG A 261 3.72 6.28 -26.95
C ARG A 261 4.79 7.37 -27.07
N GLY A 262 5.98 7.00 -27.58
CA GLY A 262 7.01 7.96 -27.96
C GLY A 262 7.86 8.54 -26.83
N ARG A 263 8.88 7.78 -26.40
CA ARG A 263 10.26 8.26 -26.23
C ARG A 263 11.19 7.10 -26.54
N GLY A 264 11.92 7.24 -27.65
CA GLY A 264 13.04 6.36 -27.98
C GLY A 264 14.24 6.62 -27.07
N HIS A 265 15.02 5.56 -26.86
CA HIS A 265 16.45 5.57 -26.53
C HIS A 265 16.95 6.10 -25.17
N GLY A 266 16.11 6.63 -24.27
CA GLY A 266 16.52 6.98 -22.89
C GLY A 266 16.01 6.06 -21.78
N ASP A 267 15.08 5.15 -22.11
CA ASP A 267 14.26 4.39 -21.14
C ASP A 267 14.65 2.89 -21.11
N ARG A 268 15.89 2.57 -21.47
CA ARG A 268 16.43 1.22 -21.28
C ARG A 268 16.96 1.12 -19.86
N ILE A 269 16.30 0.29 -19.05
CA ILE A 269 16.92 -0.31 -17.86
C ILE A 269 18.27 -0.90 -18.32
N PRO A 270 19.41 -0.41 -17.80
CA PRO A 270 20.71 -0.94 -18.20
C PRO A 270 20.78 -2.40 -17.79
N ARG A 271 21.04 -3.30 -18.74
CA ARG A 271 21.51 -4.65 -18.40
C ARG A 271 22.87 -4.49 -17.72
N GLY A 272 22.95 -4.95 -16.47
CA GLY A 272 24.06 -4.72 -15.56
C GLY A 272 25.44 -4.83 -16.19
N GLY A 273 26.17 -3.71 -16.14
CA GLY A 273 27.62 -3.65 -16.30
C GLY A 273 28.23 -3.33 -14.95
N ARG A 274 29.07 -4.24 -14.46
CA ARG A 274 29.83 -4.11 -13.20
C ARG A 274 30.67 -2.83 -13.18
N GLY A 275 30.71 -2.17 -12.03
CA GLY A 275 31.79 -1.24 -11.65
C GLY A 275 31.33 -0.05 -10.83
N ALA A 276 31.26 -0.20 -9.51
CA ALA A 276 31.33 0.93 -8.58
C ALA A 276 32.73 1.59 -8.65
N PRO A 277 32.90 2.86 -8.24
CA PRO A 277 33.02 3.14 -6.80
C PRO A 277 32.44 4.48 -6.31
N GLY A 278 32.02 4.48 -5.03
CA GLY A 278 32.21 5.61 -4.10
C GLY A 278 31.06 6.59 -3.89
N SER A 279 30.17 6.30 -2.95
CA SER A 279 29.32 7.31 -2.30
C SER A 279 30.15 8.15 -1.31
N PRO A 280 30.00 9.48 -1.24
CA PRO A 280 30.41 10.25 -0.08
C PRO A 280 29.34 10.19 1.01
N ALA A 281 29.78 9.93 2.24
CA ALA A 281 28.98 10.04 3.45
C ALA A 281 28.60 11.51 3.70
N ILE A 282 27.35 11.74 4.13
CA ILE A 282 26.89 13.00 4.69
C ILE A 282 26.83 12.79 6.20
N GLU A 283 27.64 13.55 6.94
CA GLU A 283 27.45 13.86 8.37
C GLU A 283 26.35 14.92 8.55
#